data_AF-A0A3P7A9E5-F1
#
_entry.id   AF-A0A3P7A9E5-F1
#
_cell.length_a   1.000
_cell.length_b   1.000
_cell.length_c   1.000
_cell.angle_alpha   90.00
_cell.angle_beta   90.00
_cell.angle_gamma   90.00
#
_symmetry.space_group_name_H-M   'P 1'
#
loop_
_entity.id
_entity.type
_entity.pdbx_description
1 polymer ?
#
loop_
_entity_poly.entity_id
_entity_poly.type
_entity_poly.pdbx_seq_one_letter_code
_entity_poly.pdbx_strand_id
1 'polypeptide(L)'
;MENDQFPRFRRSELYLNFLEKLLPRSYAERWTTSFEALLGNHVGRHHFRLFLRGIHAEENLRFWEAVVEFRGMKNKSAAQLTAGKSCLNTFLAEGANNEVFLPFGVRQVIERKIQEKDVDITLFDEAIKHVEQAGD
;
A
#
# COMPACT_ATOMS: atom_id res chain seq x y z
N MET A 1 -28.25 -6.24 -13.01
CA MET A 1 -27.88 -7.50 -12.32
C MET A 1 -27.03 -8.30 -13.29
N GLU A 2 -25.72 -8.43 -13.20
CA GLU A 2 -24.69 -7.93 -12.28
C GLU A 2 -23.81 -6.93 -13.06
N ASN A 3 -23.60 -5.74 -12.50
CA ASN A 3 -22.85 -4.65 -13.14
C ASN A 3 -21.35 -4.69 -12.80
N ASP A 4 -20.85 -5.83 -12.32
CA ASP A 4 -19.48 -5.91 -11.82
C ASP A 4 -18.52 -6.30 -12.95
N GLN A 5 -17.79 -5.30 -13.42
CA GLN A 5 -16.78 -5.45 -14.47
C GLN A 5 -15.58 -6.27 -14.01
N PHE A 6 -15.26 -6.24 -12.71
CA PHE A 6 -14.08 -6.89 -12.14
C PHE A 6 -14.18 -8.44 -12.10
N PRO A 7 -15.30 -9.06 -11.65
CA PRO A 7 -15.50 -10.51 -11.79
C PRO A 7 -15.55 -10.96 -13.25
N ARG A 8 -16.13 -10.18 -14.16
CA ARG A 8 -16.17 -10.47 -15.60
C ARG A 8 -14.79 -10.40 -16.24
N PHE A 9 -13.98 -9.41 -15.86
CA PHE A 9 -12.61 -9.26 -16.31
C PHE A 9 -11.73 -10.43 -15.84
N ARG A 10 -11.83 -10.86 -14.57
CA ARG A 10 -11.14 -12.06 -14.07
C ARG A 10 -11.54 -13.36 -14.78
N ARG A 11 -12.77 -13.45 -15.29
CA ARG A 11 -13.26 -14.59 -16.09
C ARG A 11 -13.00 -14.43 -17.60
N SER A 12 -12.50 -13.28 -18.04
CA SER A 12 -12.29 -13.01 -19.46
C SER A 12 -11.06 -13.74 -20.00
N GLU A 13 -11.13 -14.19 -21.24
CA GLU A 13 -9.99 -14.78 -21.92
C GLU A 13 -8.82 -13.80 -22.07
N LEU A 14 -9.08 -12.49 -22.05
CA LEU A 14 -8.03 -11.48 -22.10
C LEU A 14 -7.13 -11.54 -20.84
N TYR A 15 -7.74 -11.69 -19.66
CA TYR A 15 -7.03 -11.82 -18.38
C TYR A 15 -6.30 -13.17 -18.27
N LEU A 16 -6.93 -14.26 -18.71
CA LEU A 16 -6.32 -15.59 -18.71
C LEU A 16 -5.13 -15.69 -19.68
N ASN A 17 -5.26 -15.16 -20.90
CA ASN A 17 -4.18 -15.13 -21.89
C ASN A 17 -3.03 -14.19 -21.50
N PHE A 18 -3.32 -13.08 -20.81
CA PHE A 18 -2.31 -12.17 -20.27
C PHE A 18 -1.50 -12.84 -19.16
N LEU A 19 -2.16 -13.56 -18.25
CA LEU A 19 -1.51 -14.29 -17.18
C LEU A 19 -0.73 -15.52 -17.66
N GLU A 20 -1.28 -16.30 -18.60
CA GLU A 20 -0.60 -17.49 -19.17
C GLU A 20 0.68 -17.13 -19.95
N LYS A 21 0.75 -15.93 -20.54
CA LYS A 21 1.93 -15.50 -21.31
C LYS A 21 3.08 -14.96 -20.45
N LEU A 22 2.80 -14.48 -19.24
CA LEU A 22 3.78 -13.75 -18.44
C LEU A 22 4.29 -14.54 -17.24
N LEU A 23 3.51 -15.48 -16.71
CA LEU A 23 3.83 -16.14 -15.44
C LEU A 23 3.36 -17.59 -15.49
N PRO A 24 4.20 -18.58 -15.12
CA PRO A 24 3.68 -19.88 -14.75
C PRO A 24 2.58 -19.66 -13.71
N ARG A 25 1.38 -20.24 -13.93
CA ARG A 25 0.19 -20.03 -13.08
C ARG A 25 0.49 -20.19 -11.58
N SER A 26 1.38 -21.13 -11.27
CA SER A 26 1.90 -21.42 -9.93
C SER A 26 2.76 -20.30 -9.29
N TYR A 27 3.35 -19.42 -10.10
CA TYR A 27 4.14 -18.27 -9.64
C TYR A 27 3.24 -17.07 -9.30
N ALA A 28 2.16 -16.86 -10.07
CA ALA A 28 1.15 -15.84 -9.78
C ALA A 28 0.27 -16.21 -8.56
N GLU A 29 -0.07 -17.49 -8.39
CA GLU A 29 -0.82 -18.01 -7.23
C GLU A 29 -0.08 -17.83 -5.89
N ARG A 30 1.25 -17.73 -5.92
CA ARG A 30 2.06 -17.46 -4.72
C ARG A 30 1.97 -16.00 -4.25
N TRP A 31 1.65 -15.07 -5.14
CA TRP A 31 1.50 -13.65 -4.82
C TRP A 31 0.10 -13.31 -4.28
N THR A 32 -0.87 -14.20 -4.48
CA THR A 32 -2.24 -14.01 -3.99
C THR A 32 -2.42 -14.42 -2.51
N THR A 33 -1.36 -14.86 -1.83
CA THR A 33 -1.46 -15.33 -0.44
C THR A 33 -1.57 -14.19 0.58
N SER A 34 -0.93 -13.04 0.32
CA SER A 34 -1.11 -11.81 1.09
C SER A 34 -0.56 -10.59 0.32
N PHE A 35 -0.99 -9.40 0.72
CA PHE A 35 -0.43 -8.14 0.22
C PHE A 35 1.07 -8.03 0.45
N GLU A 36 1.55 -8.49 1.62
CA GLU A 36 2.97 -8.55 1.95
C GLU A 36 3.74 -9.51 1.04
N ALA A 37 3.15 -10.66 0.66
CA ALA A 37 3.77 -11.60 -0.27
C ALA A 37 3.89 -11.02 -1.69
N LEU A 38 2.84 -10.31 -2.15
CA LEU A 38 2.86 -9.60 -3.43
C LEU A 38 3.94 -8.53 -3.47
N LEU A 39 3.97 -7.65 -2.46
CA LEU A 39 4.89 -6.51 -2.45
C LEU A 39 6.31 -6.89 -2.02
N GLY A 40 6.48 -8.00 -1.31
CA GLY A 40 7.79 -8.60 -1.02
C GLY A 40 8.49 -9.15 -2.26
N ASN A 41 7.77 -9.45 -3.34
CA ASN A 41 8.32 -9.89 -4.61
C ASN A 41 8.57 -8.72 -5.57
N HIS A 42 9.77 -8.61 -6.14
CA HIS A 42 10.13 -7.51 -7.04
C HIS A 42 9.28 -7.47 -8.33
N VAL A 43 8.93 -8.62 -8.89
CA VAL A 43 8.08 -8.73 -10.09
C VAL A 43 6.63 -8.42 -9.74
N GLY A 44 6.13 -8.98 -8.63
CA GLY A 44 4.79 -8.70 -8.11
C GLY A 44 4.58 -7.20 -7.84
N ARG A 45 5.53 -6.56 -7.14
CA ARG A 45 5.53 -5.12 -6.90
C ARG A 45 5.59 -4.30 -8.19
N HIS A 46 6.37 -4.73 -9.19
CA HIS A 46 6.45 -4.03 -10.48
C HIS A 46 5.09 -4.01 -11.20
N HIS A 47 4.44 -5.16 -11.34
CA HIS A 47 3.12 -5.23 -11.99
C HIS A 47 2.03 -4.54 -11.17
N PHE A 48 2.09 -4.62 -9.84
CA PHE A 48 1.16 -3.90 -8.98
C PHE A 48 1.32 -2.38 -9.13
N ARG A 49 2.55 -1.87 -9.25
CA ARG A 49 2.81 -0.44 -9.55
C ARG A 49 2.19 -0.03 -10.88
N LEU A 50 2.31 -0.85 -11.93
CA LEU A 50 1.69 -0.56 -13.23
C LEU A 50 0.16 -0.54 -13.14
N PHE A 51 -0.42 -1.49 -12.41
CA PHE A 51 -1.86 -1.51 -12.13
C PHE A 51 -2.31 -0.23 -11.42
N LEU A 52 -1.65 0.16 -10.32
CA LEU A 52 -1.99 1.37 -9.56
C LEU A 52 -1.87 2.65 -10.38
N ARG A 53 -0.87 2.74 -11.28
CA ARG A 53 -0.77 3.85 -12.24
C ARG A 53 -1.99 3.95 -13.15
N GLY A 54 -2.50 2.80 -13.60
CA GLY A 54 -3.69 2.75 -14.45
C GLY A 54 -4.96 3.26 -13.77
N ILE A 55 -5.02 3.16 -12.44
CA ILE A 55 -6.15 3.64 -11.63
C ILE A 55 -5.83 4.91 -10.82
N HIS A 56 -4.71 5.57 -11.12
CA HIS A 56 -4.24 6.78 -10.42
C HIS A 56 -4.14 6.64 -8.90
N ALA A 57 -3.69 5.47 -8.42
CA ALA A 57 -3.52 5.15 -7.00
C ALA A 57 -2.07 4.76 -6.64
N GLU A 58 -1.07 5.26 -7.39
CA GLU A 58 0.34 4.91 -7.17
C GLU A 58 0.86 5.36 -5.79
N GLU A 59 0.26 6.42 -5.23
CA GLU A 59 0.55 6.94 -3.90
C GLU A 59 0.39 5.89 -2.80
N ASN A 60 -0.55 4.95 -2.94
CA ASN A 60 -0.77 3.86 -2.00
C ASN A 60 0.46 2.94 -1.87
N LEU A 61 1.07 2.59 -3.01
CA LEU A 61 2.29 1.77 -3.00
C LEU A 61 3.49 2.58 -2.48
N ARG A 62 3.60 3.86 -2.85
CA ARG A 62 4.68 4.72 -2.35
C ARG A 62 4.63 4.88 -0.84
N PHE A 63 3.42 5.04 -0.29
CA PHE A 63 3.20 5.08 1.15
C PHE A 63 3.58 3.76 1.81
N TRP A 64 3.14 2.62 1.27
CA TRP A 64 3.56 1.31 1.79
C TRP A 64 5.08 1.14 1.80
N GLU A 65 5.77 1.52 0.70
CA GLU A 65 7.24 1.45 0.62
C GLU A 65 7.91 2.33 1.69
N ALA A 66 7.38 3.54 1.93
CA ALA A 66 7.87 4.42 2.99
C ALA A 66 7.64 3.84 4.40
N VAL A 67 6.51 3.16 4.63
CA VAL A 67 6.23 2.49 5.92
C VAL A 67 7.16 1.29 6.15
N VAL A 68 7.49 0.52 5.10
CA VAL A 68 8.46 -0.58 5.20
C VAL A 68 9.85 -0.05 5.58
N GLU A 69 10.29 1.04 4.96
CA GLU A 69 11.56 1.69 5.31
C GLU A 69 11.54 2.20 6.76
N PHE A 70 10.45 2.86 7.16
CA PHE A 70 10.25 3.34 8.53
C PHE A 70 10.31 2.20 9.57
N ARG A 71 9.70 1.05 9.28
CA ARG A 71 9.73 -0.14 10.15
C ARG A 71 11.13 -0.75 10.28
N GLY A 72 11.98 -0.58 9.28
CA GLY A 72 13.38 -1.01 9.31
C GLY A 72 14.29 -0.15 10.19
N MET A 73 13.81 1.01 10.66
CA MET A 73 14.59 1.91 11.51
C MET A 73 14.67 1.43 12.96
N LYS A 74 15.69 1.91 13.69
CA LYS A 74 15.82 1.64 15.12
C LYS A 74 14.63 2.21 15.89
N ASN A 75 13.93 1.35 16.62
CA ASN A 75 12.73 1.68 17.36
C ASN A 75 12.97 2.81 18.38
N LYS A 76 12.01 3.74 18.51
CA LYS A 76 12.03 4.91 19.40
C LYS A 76 13.25 5.83 19.23
N SER A 77 13.86 5.83 18.04
CA SER A 77 14.99 6.71 17.74
C SER A 77 14.55 8.08 17.24
N ALA A 78 15.40 9.10 17.40
CA ALA A 78 15.15 10.42 16.83
C ALA A 78 15.01 10.36 15.29
N ALA A 79 15.77 9.47 14.63
CA ALA A 79 15.65 9.23 13.19
C ALA A 79 14.27 8.68 12.81
N GLN A 80 13.74 7.73 13.59
CA GLN A 80 12.39 7.18 13.37
C GLN A 80 11.31 8.25 13.57
N LEU A 81 11.43 9.11 14.59
CA LEU A 81 10.51 10.24 14.77
C LEU A 81 10.52 11.18 13.56
N THR A 82 11.71 11.50 13.03
CA THR A 82 11.85 12.33 11.83
C THR A 82 11.24 11.65 10.60
N ALA A 83 11.48 10.36 10.41
CA ALA A 83 10.89 9.58 9.32
C ALA A 83 9.37 9.50 9.42
N GLY A 84 8.83 9.30 10.63
CA GLY A 84 7.38 9.31 10.88
C GLY A 84 6.73 10.65 10.50
N LYS A 85 7.36 11.78 10.88
CA LYS A 85 6.92 13.12 10.47
C LYS A 85 6.98 13.31 8.96
N SER A 86 8.08 12.87 8.33
CA SER A 86 8.25 12.96 6.88
C SER A 86 7.16 12.16 6.15
N CYS A 87 6.86 10.96 6.60
CA CYS A 87 5.82 10.10 6.05
C CYS A 87 4.43 10.73 6.19
N LEU A 88 4.09 11.22 7.40
CA LEU A 88 2.85 11.97 7.65
C LEU A 88 2.69 13.13 6.67
N ASN A 89 3.70 14.00 6.55
CA ASN A 89 3.62 15.20 5.71
C ASN A 89 3.57 14.88 4.21
N THR A 90 4.17 13.78 3.77
CA THR A 90 4.26 13.43 2.35
C THR A 90 3.00 12.75 1.85
N PHE A 91 2.38 11.92 2.69
CA PHE A 91 1.31 11.01 2.28
C PHE A 91 -0.01 11.20 3.02
N LEU A 92 -0.04 11.74 4.23
CA LEU A 92 -1.25 11.75 5.05
C LEU A 92 -1.76 13.15 5.38
N ALA A 93 -0.93 14.18 5.22
CA ALA A 93 -1.33 15.56 5.41
C ALA A 93 -2.35 15.96 4.33
N GLU A 94 -3.37 16.72 4.75
CA GLU A 94 -4.39 17.24 3.85
C GLU A 94 -3.75 18.13 2.78
N GLY A 95 -4.06 17.85 1.51
CA GLY A 95 -3.49 18.57 0.36
C GLY A 95 -2.05 18.19 0.02
N ALA A 96 -1.54 17.08 0.55
CA ALA A 96 -0.24 16.57 0.15
C ALA A 96 -0.25 16.10 -1.32
N ASN A 97 0.86 16.32 -2.03
CA ASN A 97 0.99 15.92 -3.44
C ASN A 97 0.81 14.41 -3.70
N ASN A 98 1.00 13.58 -2.67
CA ASN A 98 0.78 12.13 -2.72
C ASN A 98 -0.20 11.69 -1.62
N GLU A 99 -1.26 12.48 -1.38
CA GLU A 99 -2.22 12.20 -0.31
C GLU A 99 -2.90 10.83 -0.50
N VAL A 100 -2.71 9.96 0.50
CA VAL A 100 -3.43 8.70 0.67
C VAL A 100 -4.72 9.00 1.43
N PHE A 101 -5.84 8.66 0.82
CA PHE A 101 -7.15 8.81 1.44
C PHE A 101 -7.35 7.77 2.53
N LEU A 102 -7.32 8.24 3.79
CA LEU A 102 -7.59 7.43 4.98
C LEU A 102 -8.82 7.98 5.71
N PRO A 103 -9.55 7.14 6.47
CA PRO A 103 -10.54 7.63 7.42
C PRO A 103 -9.93 8.64 8.39
N PHE A 104 -10.66 9.73 8.64
CA PHE A 104 -10.20 10.84 9.49
C PHE A 104 -9.65 10.38 10.85
N GLY A 105 -10.31 9.41 11.49
CA GLY A 105 -9.87 8.87 12.78
C GLY A 105 -8.49 8.22 12.75
N VAL A 106 -8.10 7.58 11.63
CA VAL A 106 -6.79 6.93 11.48
C VAL A 106 -5.69 7.97 11.39
N ARG A 107 -5.91 9.00 10.57
CA ARG A 107 -4.98 10.13 10.41
C ARG A 107 -4.72 10.83 11.74
N GLN A 108 -5.78 11.16 12.49
CA GLN A 108 -5.67 11.83 13.79
C GLN A 108 -4.87 11.04 14.82
N VAL A 109 -5.02 9.71 14.83
CA VAL A 109 -4.26 8.84 15.76
C VAL A 109 -2.77 8.92 15.47
N ILE A 110 -2.39 8.91 14.18
CA ILE A 110 -0.99 9.01 13.74
C ILE A 110 -0.42 10.39 14.09
N GLU A 111 -1.16 11.46 13.80
CA GLU A 111 -0.77 12.83 14.14
C GLU A 111 -0.52 13.01 15.64
N ARG A 112 -1.45 12.52 16.48
CA ARG A 112 -1.32 12.58 17.94
C ARG A 112 -0.07 11.85 18.43
N LYS A 113 0.15 10.61 18.00
CA LYS A 113 1.33 9.82 18.36
C LYS A 113 2.63 10.53 17.99
N ILE A 114 2.69 11.15 16.81
CA ILE A 114 3.85 11.94 16.37
C ILE A 114 4.06 13.18 17.25
N GLN A 115 2.99 13.89 17.61
CA GLN A 115 3.05 15.09 18.47
C GLN A 115 3.54 14.74 19.89
N GLU A 116 3.03 13.64 20.45
CA GLU A 116 3.41 13.12 21.77
C GLU A 116 4.79 12.45 21.79
N LYS A 117 5.44 12.32 20.62
CA LYS A 117 6.69 11.56 20.39
C LYS A 117 6.57 10.08 20.77
N ASP A 118 5.35 9.54 20.79
CA ASP A 118 5.06 8.12 20.97
C ASP A 118 5.11 7.41 19.62
N VAL A 119 6.33 7.30 19.08
CA VAL A 119 6.59 6.69 17.77
C VAL A 119 7.33 5.38 17.94
N ASP A 120 6.72 4.31 17.44
CA ASP A 120 7.34 3.01 17.28
C ASP A 120 7.06 2.43 15.88
N ILE A 121 7.56 1.23 15.60
CA ILE A 121 7.41 0.57 14.30
C ILE A 121 5.94 0.32 13.88
N THR A 122 4.99 0.37 14.81
CA THR A 122 3.56 0.09 14.57
C THR A 122 2.76 1.33 14.21
N LEU A 123 3.39 2.52 14.17
CA LEU A 123 2.73 3.82 13.99
C LEU A 123 1.73 3.83 12.83
N PHE A 124 2.04 3.18 11.72
CA PHE A 124 1.25 3.21 10.47
C PHE A 124 0.44 1.93 10.21
N ASP A 125 0.37 0.98 11.15
CA ASP A 125 -0.23 -0.33 10.91
C ASP A 125 -1.69 -0.25 10.47
N GLU A 126 -2.48 0.62 11.12
CA GLU A 126 -3.88 0.79 10.77
C GLU A 126 -4.06 1.47 9.41
N ALA A 127 -3.20 2.44 9.08
CA ALA A 127 -3.20 3.07 7.75
C ALA A 127 -2.88 2.05 6.64
N ILE A 128 -1.96 1.12 6.90
CA ILE A 128 -1.60 0.06 5.94
C ILE A 128 -2.78 -0.89 5.69
N LYS A 129 -3.52 -1.29 6.73
CA LYS A 129 -4.72 -2.11 6.55
C LYS A 129 -5.77 -1.44 5.65
N HIS A 130 -5.92 -0.11 5.76
CA HIS A 130 -6.82 0.62 4.88
C HIS A 130 -6.32 0.66 3.44
N VAL A 131 -5.03 0.85 3.22
CA VAL A 131 -4.42 0.80 1.89
C VAL A 131 -4.55 -0.58 1.25
N GLU A 132 -4.44 -1.65 2.05
CA GLU A 132 -4.66 -3.03 1.61
C GLU A 132 -6.09 -3.29 1.14
N GLN A 133 -7.07 -2.62 1.75
CA GLN A 133 -8.50 -2.79 1.48
C GLN A 133 -9.06 -1.81 0.45
N ALA A 134 -8.38 -0.70 0.18
CA ALA A 134 -8.82 0.34 -0.76
C ALA A 134 -8.67 -0.04 -2.24
N GLY A 135 -8.32 -1.30 -2.55
CA GLY A 135 -8.09 -1.82 -3.89
C GLY A 135 -9.30 -2.49 -4.58
N ASP A 136 -10.49 -2.45 -3.98
CA ASP A 136 -11.73 -3.04 -4.52
C ASP A 136 -12.69 -2.00 -5.14
#